data_AF-A0A9P9BXB1-F1
#
_entry.id   AF-A0A9P9BXB1-F1
#
_cell.length_a   1.000
_cell.length_b   1.000
_cell.length_c   1.000
_cell.angle_alpha   90.00
_cell.angle_beta   90.00
_cell.angle_gamma   90.00
#
_symmetry.space_group_name_H-M   'P 1'
#
loop_
_entity.id
_entity.type
_entity.pdbx_description
1 polymer ?
#
loop_
_entity_poly.entity_id
_entity_poly.type
_entity_poly.pdbx_seq_one_letter_code
_entity_poly.pdbx_strand_id
1 'polypeptide(L)'
;MSLQLVIDAYTTLLQPFSALETLTGARLSLLDVLGALRLALIMRQLKDGNYDSVPAHKQKERESHSFFKDLCVLMVVVYGGEAFTAPWLGLAPSFLTSPTVPLLFTAAHVALHVLPTVPPLSLELELPLTILDGMTRTLLLTELVPGMLLNSQHSAINSSPFGLCLGSLLLANGGFFFVNLFSMLNPSGFALATPTELQQYGWTTLDLWVAPIVTGLHALASQPFWQTADFANSF
;
A
#
# COMPACT_ATOMS: atom_id res chain seq x y z
N MET A 1 10.89 -14.97 24.30
CA MET A 1 10.01 -14.02 25.02
C MET A 1 9.65 -12.80 24.18
N SER A 2 10.62 -12.16 23.50
CA SER A 2 10.36 -11.00 22.61
C SER A 2 9.51 -11.33 21.38
N LEU A 3 9.78 -12.44 20.68
CA LEU A 3 9.02 -12.83 19.49
C LEU A 3 7.54 -13.14 19.81
N GLN A 4 7.28 -13.81 20.93
CA GLN A 4 5.93 -14.14 21.36
C GLN A 4 5.10 -12.89 21.62
N LEU A 5 5.69 -11.85 22.21
CA LEU A 5 5.01 -10.58 22.44
C LEU A 5 4.61 -9.91 21.13
N VAL A 6 5.46 -9.97 20.10
CA VAL A 6 5.16 -9.45 18.76
C VAL A 6 4.01 -10.24 18.12
N ILE A 7 4.03 -11.56 18.24
CA ILE A 7 2.98 -12.45 17.72
C ILE A 7 1.65 -12.18 18.44
N ASP A 8 1.65 -12.08 19.77
CA ASP A 8 0.44 -11.84 20.55
C ASP A 8 -0.15 -10.45 20.25
N ALA A 9 0.70 -9.43 20.11
CA ALA A 9 0.28 -8.09 19.70
C ALA A 9 -0.33 -8.09 18.29
N TYR A 10 0.32 -8.75 17.34
CA TYR A 10 -0.18 -8.87 15.96
C TYR A 10 -1.53 -9.59 15.91
N THR A 11 -1.66 -10.71 16.62
CA THR A 11 -2.89 -11.50 16.67
C THR A 11 -4.03 -10.71 17.31
N THR A 12 -3.72 -9.90 18.33
CA THR A 12 -4.70 -9.02 18.98
C THR A 12 -5.16 -7.90 18.04
N LEU A 13 -4.22 -7.27 17.31
CA LEU A 13 -4.52 -6.20 16.35
C LEU A 13 -5.36 -6.70 15.16
N LEU A 14 -5.19 -7.97 14.80
CA LEU A 14 -5.95 -8.65 13.76
C LEU A 14 -7.36 -9.07 14.18
N GLN A 15 -7.68 -9.07 15.48
CA GLN A 15 -9.03 -9.44 15.90
C GLN A 15 -10.05 -8.43 15.36
N PRO A 16 -11.20 -8.92 14.85
CA PRO A 16 -12.23 -8.05 14.32
C PRO A 16 -12.73 -7.12 15.42
N PHE A 17 -12.80 -5.83 15.10
CA PHE A 17 -13.29 -4.85 16.05
C PHE A 17 -14.81 -4.94 16.12
N SER A 18 -15.31 -5.56 17.19
CA SER A 18 -16.72 -5.91 17.35
C SER A 18 -17.71 -4.74 17.19
N ALA A 19 -17.30 -3.51 17.56
CA ALA A 19 -18.12 -2.32 17.38
C ALA A 19 -18.23 -1.87 15.90
N LEU A 20 -17.19 -2.10 15.09
CA LEU A 20 -17.23 -1.81 13.65
C LEU A 20 -17.96 -2.91 12.89
N GLU A 21 -17.81 -4.17 13.30
CA GLU A 21 -18.51 -5.31 12.70
C GLU A 21 -20.02 -5.18 12.88
N THR A 22 -20.48 -4.79 14.07
CA THR A 22 -21.91 -4.57 14.35
C THR A 22 -22.51 -3.37 13.61
N LEU A 23 -21.70 -2.35 13.30
CA LEU A 23 -22.16 -1.12 12.64
C LEU A 23 -22.07 -1.17 11.11
N THR A 24 -21.05 -1.85 10.55
CA THR A 24 -20.78 -1.89 9.11
C THR A 24 -21.06 -3.25 8.47
N GLY A 25 -21.27 -4.30 9.29
CA GLY A 25 -21.38 -5.69 8.81
C GLY A 25 -20.08 -6.26 8.25
N ALA A 26 -18.98 -5.50 8.30
CA ALA A 26 -17.70 -5.90 7.75
C ALA A 26 -16.68 -6.25 8.83
N ARG A 27 -15.85 -7.25 8.54
CA ARG A 27 -14.75 -7.69 9.41
C ARG A 27 -13.56 -6.75 9.26
N LEU A 28 -13.64 -5.58 9.87
CA LEU A 28 -12.52 -4.64 9.96
C LEU A 28 -11.73 -4.91 11.25
N SER A 29 -10.42 -5.09 11.11
CA SER A 29 -9.51 -5.21 12.24
C SER A 29 -9.07 -3.82 12.73
N LEU A 30 -8.53 -3.75 13.94
CA LEU A 30 -7.94 -2.51 14.44
C LEU A 30 -6.73 -2.11 13.59
N LEU A 31 -6.00 -3.11 13.08
CA LEU A 31 -4.86 -2.93 12.19
C LEU A 31 -5.26 -2.22 10.88
N ASP A 32 -6.42 -2.55 10.30
CA ASP A 32 -6.92 -1.89 9.09
C ASP A 32 -7.21 -0.40 9.33
N VAL A 33 -7.85 -0.09 10.48
CA VAL A 33 -8.17 1.29 10.85
C VAL A 33 -6.90 2.10 11.09
N LEU A 34 -5.95 1.55 11.84
CA LEU A 34 -4.68 2.20 12.13
C LEU A 34 -3.84 2.36 10.86
N GLY A 35 -3.80 1.36 9.98
CA GLY A 35 -3.15 1.42 8.68
C GLY A 35 -3.75 2.50 7.78
N ALA A 36 -5.08 2.59 7.71
CA ALA A 36 -5.77 3.61 6.93
C ALA A 36 -5.48 5.03 7.44
N LEU A 37 -5.51 5.24 8.76
CA LEU A 37 -5.15 6.52 9.38
C LEU A 37 -3.68 6.87 9.12
N ARG A 38 -2.78 5.90 9.27
CA ARG A 38 -1.35 6.10 9.04
C ARG A 38 -1.06 6.49 7.60
N LEU A 39 -1.62 5.78 6.62
CA LEU A 39 -1.39 6.10 5.22
C LEU A 39 -1.94 7.50 4.89
N ALA A 40 -3.15 7.81 5.32
CA ALA A 40 -3.74 9.12 5.10
C ALA A 40 -2.93 10.25 5.77
N LEU A 41 -2.28 9.98 6.92
CA LEU A 41 -1.38 10.92 7.60
C LEU A 41 -0.11 11.18 6.77
N ILE A 42 0.55 10.12 6.28
CA ILE A 42 1.73 10.24 5.40
C ILE A 42 1.38 11.05 4.17
N MET A 43 0.25 10.76 3.52
CA MET A 43 -0.16 11.48 2.32
C MET A 43 -0.32 12.98 2.57
N ARG A 44 -0.86 13.36 3.73
CA ARG A 44 -0.95 14.77 4.12
C ARG A 44 0.43 15.37 4.42
N GLN A 45 1.30 14.66 5.12
CA GLN A 45 2.66 15.12 5.44
C GLN A 45 3.51 15.33 4.18
N LEU A 46 3.49 14.38 3.23
CA LEU A 46 4.20 14.49 1.96
C LEU A 46 3.69 15.66 1.13
N LYS A 47 2.36 15.84 1.11
CA LYS A 47 1.73 16.98 0.45
C LYS A 47 2.18 18.29 1.07
N ASP A 48 2.01 18.46 2.38
CA ASP A 48 2.34 19.71 3.08
C ASP A 48 3.83 20.05 2.90
N GLY A 49 4.73 19.06 2.99
CA GLY A 49 6.15 19.23 2.70
C GLY A 49 6.45 19.67 1.26
N ASN A 50 5.77 19.09 0.27
CA ASN A 50 5.91 19.51 -1.13
C ASN A 50 5.37 20.92 -1.36
N TYR A 51 4.32 21.31 -0.65
CA TYR A 51 3.75 22.65 -0.74
C TYR A 51 4.65 23.73 -0.10
N ASP A 52 5.36 23.40 0.98
CA ASP A 52 6.27 24.31 1.67
C ASP A 52 7.62 24.46 0.94
N SER A 53 8.02 23.45 0.16
CA SER A 53 9.26 23.47 -0.63
C SER A 53 9.20 24.33 -1.91
N VAL A 54 8.02 24.86 -2.28
CA VAL A 54 7.88 25.73 -3.46
C VAL A 54 8.45 27.12 -3.16
N PRO A 55 9.45 27.60 -3.92
CA PRO A 55 10.03 28.91 -3.69
C PRO A 55 9.02 30.03 -4.02
N ALA A 56 9.09 31.14 -3.27
CA ALA A 56 8.12 32.24 -3.31
C ALA A 56 7.85 32.83 -4.72
N HIS A 57 8.80 32.73 -5.64
CA HIS A 57 8.63 33.21 -7.01
C HIS A 57 7.69 32.33 -7.88
N LYS A 58 7.47 31.06 -7.51
CA LYS A 58 6.53 30.15 -8.19
C LYS A 58 5.18 30.02 -7.48
N GLN A 59 4.94 30.82 -6.45
CA GLN A 59 3.75 30.72 -5.61
C GLN A 59 2.45 31.02 -6.39
N LYS A 60 2.53 31.74 -7.52
CA LYS A 60 1.39 32.00 -8.43
C LYS A 60 0.97 30.80 -9.27
N GLU A 61 1.86 29.81 -9.44
CA GLU A 61 1.55 28.54 -10.15
C GLU A 61 1.00 27.47 -9.19
N ARG A 62 0.84 27.80 -7.91
CA ARG A 62 0.34 26.89 -6.88
C ARG A 62 -1.16 26.66 -7.07
N GLU A 63 -1.53 25.41 -7.30
CA GLU A 63 -2.92 24.99 -7.34
C GLU A 63 -3.55 25.06 -5.94
N SER A 64 -4.82 25.48 -5.89
CA SER A 64 -5.60 25.48 -4.64
C SER A 64 -5.74 24.07 -4.08
N HIS A 65 -5.76 23.95 -2.75
CA HIS A 65 -6.00 22.66 -2.10
C HIS A 65 -7.39 22.13 -2.48
N SER A 66 -7.43 20.95 -3.09
CA SER A 66 -8.67 20.25 -3.45
C SER A 66 -8.76 18.96 -2.65
N PHE A 67 -9.79 18.87 -1.80
CA PHE A 67 -10.10 17.67 -1.02
C PHE A 67 -10.28 16.44 -1.91
N PHE A 68 -11.03 16.60 -3.02
CA PHE A 68 -11.30 15.48 -3.91
C PHE A 68 -10.04 15.00 -4.64
N LYS A 69 -9.16 15.94 -5.02
CA LYS A 69 -7.85 15.58 -5.58
C LYS A 69 -7.07 14.73 -4.59
N ASP A 70 -6.97 15.15 -3.34
CA ASP A 70 -6.22 14.43 -2.30
C ASP A 70 -6.79 13.03 -2.04
N LEU A 71 -8.12 12.92 -1.98
CA LEU A 71 -8.80 11.64 -1.86
C LEU A 71 -8.50 10.73 -3.06
N CYS A 72 -8.54 11.25 -4.28
CA CYS A 72 -8.16 10.48 -5.46
C CYS A 72 -6.71 10.01 -5.41
N VAL A 73 -5.77 10.85 -4.98
CA VAL A 73 -4.36 10.45 -4.84
C VAL A 73 -4.24 9.34 -3.80
N LEU A 74 -4.90 9.45 -2.64
CA LEU A 74 -4.92 8.39 -1.63
C LEU A 74 -5.46 7.07 -2.21
N MET A 75 -6.56 7.12 -2.96
CA MET A 75 -7.14 5.93 -3.60
C MET A 75 -6.20 5.32 -4.65
N VAL A 76 -5.45 6.13 -5.40
CA VAL A 76 -4.41 5.63 -6.31
C VAL A 76 -3.28 4.96 -5.53
N VAL A 77 -2.88 5.47 -4.37
CA VAL A 77 -1.87 4.81 -3.54
C VAL A 77 -2.35 3.44 -3.05
N VAL A 78 -3.59 3.37 -2.54
CA VAL A 78 -4.15 2.13 -1.98
C VAL A 78 -4.43 1.09 -3.07
N TYR A 79 -5.07 1.50 -4.17
CA TYR A 79 -5.61 0.59 -5.17
C TYR A 79 -4.87 0.61 -6.50
N GLY A 80 -3.88 1.47 -6.71
CA GLY A 80 -3.21 1.60 -8.02
C GLY A 80 -2.55 0.31 -8.47
N GLY A 81 -1.93 -0.43 -7.55
CA GLY A 81 -1.37 -1.76 -7.84
C GLY A 81 -2.44 -2.77 -8.24
N GLU A 82 -3.54 -2.87 -7.47
CA GLU A 82 -4.65 -3.77 -7.75
C GLU A 82 -5.40 -3.41 -9.04
N ALA A 83 -5.69 -2.12 -9.25
CA ALA A 83 -6.36 -1.62 -10.44
C ALA A 83 -5.56 -1.96 -11.72
N PHE A 84 -4.23 -1.99 -11.62
CA PHE A 84 -3.38 -2.41 -12.71
C PHE A 84 -3.30 -3.93 -12.85
N THR A 85 -3.13 -4.71 -11.78
CA THR A 85 -2.86 -6.15 -11.88
C THR A 85 -4.11 -7.02 -11.98
N ALA A 86 -5.20 -6.69 -11.27
CA ALA A 86 -6.40 -7.53 -11.21
C ALA A 86 -7.02 -7.83 -12.59
N PRO A 87 -7.13 -6.86 -13.53
CA PRO A 87 -7.63 -7.13 -14.88
C PRO A 87 -6.78 -8.15 -15.65
N TRP A 88 -5.45 -8.13 -15.47
CA TRP A 88 -4.55 -9.09 -16.12
C TRP A 88 -4.72 -10.51 -15.56
N LEU A 89 -5.17 -10.62 -14.32
CA LEU A 89 -5.47 -11.90 -13.67
C LEU A 89 -6.89 -12.41 -13.98
N GLY A 90 -7.70 -11.63 -14.70
CA GLY A 90 -9.12 -11.92 -14.93
C GLY A 90 -9.98 -11.74 -13.68
N LEU A 91 -9.52 -10.94 -12.72
CA LEU A 91 -10.21 -10.65 -11.46
C LEU A 91 -10.81 -9.24 -11.49
N ALA A 92 -11.95 -9.07 -10.82
CA ALA A 92 -12.50 -7.75 -10.56
C ALA A 92 -11.75 -7.11 -9.38
N PRO A 93 -11.27 -5.86 -9.50
CA PRO A 93 -10.70 -5.13 -8.37
C PRO A 93 -11.64 -5.07 -7.15
N SER A 94 -11.09 -5.24 -5.96
CA SER A 94 -11.81 -5.35 -4.68
C SER A 94 -12.68 -4.11 -4.38
N PHE A 95 -12.21 -2.92 -4.73
CA PHE A 95 -12.94 -1.67 -4.53
C PHE A 95 -14.21 -1.55 -5.40
N LEU A 96 -14.36 -2.38 -6.45
CA LEU A 96 -15.57 -2.44 -7.26
C LEU A 96 -16.59 -3.43 -6.70
N THR A 97 -16.15 -4.40 -5.91
CA THR A 97 -17.02 -5.46 -5.36
C THR A 97 -17.45 -5.16 -3.93
N SER A 98 -16.64 -4.42 -3.16
CA SER A 98 -16.96 -4.01 -1.80
C SER A 98 -16.58 -2.56 -1.53
N PRO A 99 -17.53 -1.72 -1.03
CA PRO A 99 -17.24 -0.34 -0.67
C PRO A 99 -16.59 -0.21 0.71
N THR A 100 -16.45 -1.30 1.48
CA THR A 100 -16.01 -1.24 2.88
C THR A 100 -14.62 -0.60 3.03
N VAL A 101 -13.62 -1.12 2.32
CA VAL A 101 -12.24 -0.63 2.44
C VAL A 101 -12.09 0.76 1.80
N PRO A 102 -12.68 1.08 0.63
CA PRO A 102 -12.69 2.45 0.12
C PRO A 102 -13.32 3.46 1.08
N LEU A 103 -14.43 3.09 1.74
CA LEU A 103 -15.06 3.94 2.75
C LEU A 103 -14.18 4.11 3.99
N LEU A 104 -13.46 3.07 4.41
CA LEU A 104 -12.51 3.17 5.52
C LEU A 104 -11.41 4.20 5.23
N PHE A 105 -10.75 4.11 4.06
CA PHE A 105 -9.71 5.08 3.67
C PHE A 105 -10.28 6.49 3.47
N THR A 106 -11.50 6.61 2.94
CA THR A 106 -12.19 7.90 2.82
C THR A 106 -12.48 8.51 4.19
N ALA A 107 -12.99 7.71 5.13
CA ALA A 107 -13.27 8.15 6.50
C ALA A 107 -11.99 8.56 7.23
N ALA A 108 -10.91 7.79 7.09
CA ALA A 108 -9.59 8.14 7.63
C ALA A 108 -9.07 9.47 7.06
N HIS A 109 -9.22 9.66 5.75
CA HIS A 109 -8.84 10.91 5.09
C HIS A 109 -9.66 12.10 5.60
N VAL A 110 -10.98 11.96 5.72
CA VAL A 110 -11.87 12.99 6.27
C VAL A 110 -11.50 13.32 7.72
N ALA A 111 -11.29 12.31 8.56
CA ALA A 111 -10.91 12.49 9.96
C ALA A 111 -9.64 13.33 10.10
N LEU A 112 -8.63 13.04 9.26
CA LEU A 112 -7.41 13.84 9.23
C LEU A 112 -7.62 15.21 8.63
N HIS A 113 -8.45 15.38 7.60
CA HIS A 113 -8.71 16.68 6.97
C HIS A 113 -9.38 17.67 7.95
N VAL A 114 -10.15 17.17 8.92
CA VAL A 114 -10.75 17.99 9.98
C VAL A 114 -9.69 18.52 10.96
N LEU A 115 -8.52 17.87 11.08
CA LEU A 115 -7.45 18.36 11.95
C LEU A 115 -6.79 19.62 11.34
N PRO A 116 -6.64 20.70 12.12
CA PRO A 116 -6.10 21.97 11.61
C PRO A 116 -4.64 21.84 11.17
N THR A 117 -3.85 21.07 11.90
CA THR A 117 -2.43 20.82 11.61
C THR A 117 -2.11 19.35 11.86
N VAL A 118 -1.20 18.80 11.05
CA VAL A 118 -0.60 17.49 11.31
C VAL A 118 0.84 17.65 11.76
N PRO A 119 1.35 16.74 12.62
CA PRO A 119 2.75 16.74 12.99
C PRO A 119 3.65 16.60 11.75
N PRO A 120 4.76 17.36 11.68
CA PRO A 120 5.74 17.19 10.61
C PRO A 120 6.41 15.81 10.71
N LEU A 121 7.01 15.36 9.60
CA LEU A 121 7.79 14.13 9.57
C LEU A 121 8.97 14.22 10.56
N SER A 122 8.96 13.38 11.59
CA SER A 122 10.02 13.33 12.61
C SER A 122 10.35 11.89 12.95
N LEU A 123 11.63 11.60 13.23
CA LEU A 123 12.07 10.23 13.51
C LEU A 123 11.36 9.62 14.73
N GLU A 124 11.08 10.43 15.75
CA GLU A 124 10.41 9.99 16.98
C GLU A 124 8.98 9.52 16.73
N LEU A 125 8.26 10.16 15.80
CA LEU A 125 6.89 9.81 15.46
C LEU A 125 6.85 8.69 14.41
N GLU A 126 7.77 8.73 13.45
CA GLU A 126 7.80 7.78 12.35
C GLU A 126 8.29 6.39 12.81
N LEU A 127 9.26 6.31 13.73
CA LEU A 127 9.81 5.04 14.20
C LEU A 127 8.75 4.06 14.74
N PRO A 128 7.87 4.41 15.70
CA PRO A 128 6.82 3.49 16.14
C PRO A 128 5.81 3.19 15.04
N LEU A 129 5.52 4.15 14.15
CA LEU A 129 4.58 3.97 13.05
C LEU A 129 5.12 3.05 11.94
N THR A 130 6.45 2.92 11.80
CA THR A 130 7.05 1.96 10.86
C THR A 130 6.79 0.50 11.25
N ILE A 131 6.59 0.22 12.54
CA ILE A 131 6.23 -1.12 13.02
C ILE A 131 4.81 -1.47 12.55
N LEU A 132 3.88 -0.52 12.73
CA LEU A 132 2.50 -0.67 12.27
C LEU A 132 2.44 -0.81 10.74
N ASP A 133 3.19 0.02 10.01
CA ASP A 133 3.32 -0.06 8.55
C ASP A 133 3.83 -1.44 8.13
N GLY A 134 4.92 -1.92 8.75
CA GLY A 134 5.48 -3.25 8.52
C GLY A 134 4.47 -4.38 8.78
N MET A 135 3.63 -4.28 9.81
CA MET A 135 2.55 -5.24 10.07
C MET A 135 1.50 -5.24 8.95
N THR A 136 0.98 -4.07 8.56
CA THR A 136 -0.01 -3.97 7.47
C THR A 136 0.57 -4.42 6.13
N ARG A 137 1.85 -4.11 5.86
CA ARG A 137 2.56 -4.54 4.67
C ARG A 137 2.80 -6.04 4.66
N THR A 138 3.04 -6.66 5.81
CA THR A 138 3.17 -8.11 5.91
C THR A 138 1.88 -8.80 5.49
N LEU A 139 0.71 -8.36 5.98
CA LEU A 139 -0.59 -8.89 5.54
C LEU A 139 -0.79 -8.77 4.03
N LEU A 140 -0.49 -7.60 3.48
CA LEU A 140 -0.58 -7.36 2.04
C LEU A 140 0.26 -8.39 1.27
N LEU A 141 1.50 -8.61 1.70
CA LEU A 141 2.48 -9.44 1.00
C LEU A 141 2.32 -10.95 1.23
N THR A 142 1.72 -11.38 2.35
CA THR A 142 1.56 -12.79 2.69
C THR A 142 0.16 -13.32 2.46
N GLU A 143 -0.88 -12.48 2.55
CA GLU A 143 -2.27 -12.92 2.39
C GLU A 143 -2.89 -12.36 1.12
N LEU A 144 -2.89 -11.04 0.94
CA LEU A 144 -3.62 -10.41 -0.16
C LEU A 144 -2.99 -10.74 -1.52
N VAL A 145 -1.69 -10.49 -1.68
CA VAL A 145 -1.00 -10.75 -2.96
C VAL A 145 -1.06 -12.23 -3.33
N PRO A 146 -0.65 -13.18 -2.48
CA PRO A 146 -0.70 -14.59 -2.86
C PRO A 146 -2.14 -15.04 -3.10
N GLY A 147 -3.09 -14.57 -2.29
CA GLY A 147 -4.51 -14.84 -2.49
C GLY A 147 -5.01 -14.42 -3.87
N MET A 148 -4.64 -13.24 -4.36
CA MET A 148 -5.03 -12.79 -5.70
C MET A 148 -4.40 -13.65 -6.81
N LEU A 149 -3.11 -14.00 -6.68
CA LEU A 149 -2.39 -14.71 -7.73
C LEU A 149 -2.75 -16.20 -7.79
N LEU A 150 -2.94 -16.83 -6.64
CA LEU A 150 -3.33 -18.24 -6.54
C LEU A 150 -4.77 -18.48 -7.00
N ASN A 151 -5.67 -17.50 -6.82
CA ASN A 151 -7.05 -17.56 -7.30
C ASN A 151 -7.21 -17.14 -8.77
N SER A 152 -6.11 -16.84 -9.47
CA SER A 152 -6.18 -16.52 -10.90
C SER A 152 -6.67 -17.71 -11.72
N GLN A 153 -7.46 -17.43 -12.76
CA GLN A 153 -8.02 -18.47 -13.65
C GLN A 153 -6.96 -19.15 -14.52
N HIS A 154 -5.78 -18.54 -14.64
CA HIS A 154 -4.69 -19.00 -15.48
C HIS A 154 -3.72 -19.87 -14.67
N SER A 155 -3.70 -21.18 -14.97
CA SER A 155 -2.80 -22.13 -14.29
C SER A 155 -1.32 -21.76 -14.45
N ALA A 156 -0.95 -21.12 -15.57
CA ALA A 156 0.41 -20.65 -15.80
C ALA A 156 0.86 -19.54 -14.83
N ILE A 157 -0.08 -18.81 -14.21
CA ILE A 157 0.21 -17.73 -13.26
C ILE A 157 0.15 -18.27 -11.83
N ASN A 158 -0.90 -19.04 -11.50
CA ASN A 158 -1.09 -19.55 -10.14
C ASN A 158 0.00 -20.56 -9.70
N SER A 159 0.70 -21.20 -10.63
CA SER A 159 1.83 -22.09 -10.33
C SER A 159 3.19 -21.46 -10.63
N SER A 160 3.27 -20.17 -10.96
CA SER A 160 4.53 -19.52 -11.37
C SER A 160 5.20 -18.78 -10.22
N PRO A 161 6.40 -19.22 -9.80
CA PRO A 161 7.18 -18.52 -8.80
C PRO A 161 7.48 -17.07 -9.16
N PHE A 162 7.83 -16.85 -10.43
CA PHE A 162 8.12 -15.53 -10.95
C PHE A 162 6.87 -14.65 -11.01
N GLY A 163 5.72 -15.22 -11.38
CA GLY A 163 4.43 -14.52 -11.38
C GLY A 163 4.05 -14.00 -10.00
N LEU A 164 4.34 -14.78 -8.95
CA LEU A 164 4.10 -14.40 -7.55
C LEU A 164 4.99 -13.24 -7.09
N CYS A 165 6.29 -13.30 -7.37
CA CYS A 165 7.22 -12.22 -7.03
C CYS A 165 6.97 -10.94 -7.84
N LEU A 166 6.70 -11.06 -9.14
CA LEU A 166 6.38 -9.91 -9.99
C LEU A 166 5.02 -9.31 -9.60
N GLY A 167 4.03 -10.14 -9.31
CA GLY A 167 2.73 -9.72 -8.84
C GLY A 167 2.82 -8.97 -7.51
N SER A 168 3.65 -9.42 -6.55
CA SER A 168 3.86 -8.71 -5.29
C SER A 168 4.55 -7.36 -5.49
N LEU A 169 5.56 -7.32 -6.36
CA LEU A 169 6.25 -6.08 -6.71
C LEU A 169 5.26 -5.04 -7.28
N LEU A 170 4.42 -5.45 -8.23
CA LEU A 170 3.45 -4.56 -8.89
C LEU A 170 2.29 -4.17 -7.96
N LEU A 171 1.73 -5.12 -7.21
CA LEU A 171 0.58 -4.85 -6.35
C LEU A 171 0.96 -3.94 -5.17
N ALA A 172 2.10 -4.20 -4.53
CA ALA A 172 2.49 -3.47 -3.32
C ALA A 172 3.06 -2.07 -3.63
N ASN A 173 3.72 -1.89 -4.79
CA ASN A 173 4.38 -0.62 -5.12
C ASN A 173 3.65 0.19 -6.20
N GLY A 174 2.69 -0.43 -6.92
CA GLY A 174 2.06 0.18 -8.09
C GLY A 174 1.37 1.51 -7.78
N GLY A 175 0.77 1.66 -6.60
CA GLY A 175 0.13 2.90 -6.19
C GLY A 175 1.09 4.09 -6.14
N PHE A 176 2.19 3.97 -5.41
CA PHE A 176 3.23 5.01 -5.36
C PHE A 176 3.89 5.23 -6.72
N PHE A 177 4.11 4.17 -7.50
CA PHE A 177 4.63 4.28 -8.86
C PHE A 177 3.75 5.19 -9.73
N PHE A 178 2.42 5.00 -9.71
CA PHE A 178 1.50 5.87 -10.45
C PHE A 178 1.44 7.29 -9.89
N VAL A 179 1.43 7.45 -8.57
CA VAL A 179 1.49 8.78 -7.94
C VAL A 179 2.73 9.57 -8.38
N ASN A 180 3.88 8.90 -8.45
CA ASN A 180 5.14 9.51 -8.89
C ASN A 180 5.15 9.76 -10.40
N LEU A 181 4.68 8.81 -11.21
CA LEU A 181 4.61 8.93 -12.67
C LEU A 181 3.73 10.11 -13.11
N PHE A 182 2.60 10.33 -12.44
CA PHE A 182 1.69 11.44 -12.73
C PHE A 182 1.95 12.69 -11.88
N SER A 183 3.03 12.70 -11.09
CA SER A 183 3.42 13.79 -10.21
C SER A 183 2.25 14.30 -9.35
N MET A 184 1.44 13.37 -8.82
CA MET A 184 0.15 13.73 -8.23
C MET A 184 0.25 14.57 -6.96
N LEU A 185 1.39 14.48 -6.27
CA LEU A 185 1.72 15.26 -5.08
C LEU A 185 2.34 16.62 -5.39
N ASN A 186 2.47 16.98 -6.67
CA ASN A 186 3.05 18.25 -7.06
C ASN A 186 2.05 19.40 -6.86
N PRO A 187 2.45 20.50 -6.20
CA PRO A 187 1.60 21.65 -5.96
C PRO A 187 1.22 22.44 -7.21
N SER A 188 1.87 22.21 -8.36
CA SER A 188 1.57 22.84 -9.66
C SER A 188 0.56 22.07 -10.52
N GLY A 189 0.05 20.92 -10.03
CA GLY A 189 -0.90 20.07 -10.76
C GLY A 189 -0.29 18.73 -11.18
N PHE A 190 -1.06 17.94 -11.94
CA PHE A 190 -0.60 16.65 -12.46
C PHE A 190 0.27 16.86 -13.69
N ALA A 191 1.42 16.19 -13.71
CA ALA A 191 2.35 16.23 -14.83
C ALA A 191 3.03 14.87 -14.96
N LEU A 192 3.29 14.44 -16.20
CA LEU A 192 4.07 13.23 -16.40
C LEU A 192 5.51 13.49 -15.97
N ALA A 193 6.02 12.66 -15.06
CA ALA A 193 7.38 12.75 -14.55
C ALA A 193 8.01 11.36 -14.52
N THR A 194 9.34 11.30 -14.57
CA THR A 194 10.05 10.05 -14.33
C THR A 194 9.85 9.67 -12.86
N PRO A 195 9.20 8.52 -12.56
CA PRO A 195 8.94 8.12 -11.19
C PRO A 195 10.25 7.90 -10.45
N THR A 196 10.28 8.20 -9.15
CA THR A 196 11.52 8.20 -8.33
C THR A 196 12.22 6.86 -8.34
N GLU A 197 11.49 5.77 -8.48
CA GLU A 197 11.97 4.39 -8.56
C GLU A 197 12.79 4.14 -9.83
N LEU A 198 12.53 4.87 -10.91
CA LEU A 198 13.27 4.78 -12.19
C LEU A 198 14.36 5.86 -12.33
N GLN A 199 14.45 6.79 -11.40
CA GLN A 199 15.53 7.78 -11.37
C GLN A 199 16.84 7.13 -10.92
N GLN A 200 17.93 7.90 -10.97
CA GLN A 200 19.25 7.42 -10.59
C GLN A 200 19.24 6.90 -9.14
N TYR A 201 19.61 5.63 -8.96
CA TYR A 201 19.55 4.89 -7.68
C TYR A 201 18.14 4.67 -7.10
N GLY A 202 17.05 5.05 -7.77
CA GLY A 202 15.69 4.80 -7.29
C GLY A 202 15.38 3.32 -7.08
N TRP A 203 15.96 2.46 -7.92
CA TRP A 203 15.83 1.02 -7.80
C TRP A 203 16.50 0.46 -6.54
N THR A 204 17.36 1.19 -5.83
CA THR A 204 17.98 0.70 -4.59
C THR A 204 17.07 0.85 -3.37
N THR A 205 15.89 1.46 -3.53
CA THR A 205 14.91 1.59 -2.45
C THR A 205 14.50 0.21 -1.94
N LEU A 206 14.73 -0.01 -0.65
CA LEU A 206 14.47 -1.29 0.02
C LEU A 206 12.99 -1.69 -0.08
N ASP A 207 12.09 -0.70 -0.05
CA ASP A 207 10.64 -0.91 -0.14
C ASP A 207 10.22 -1.70 -1.38
N LEU A 208 10.85 -1.40 -2.51
CA LEU A 208 10.63 -2.04 -3.81
C LEU A 208 10.92 -3.55 -3.73
N TRP A 209 12.05 -3.92 -3.11
CA TRP A 209 12.54 -5.30 -3.07
C TRP A 209 11.98 -6.12 -1.92
N VAL A 210 11.55 -5.49 -0.83
CA VAL A 210 10.92 -6.20 0.29
C VAL A 210 9.67 -6.95 -0.16
N ALA A 211 8.90 -6.39 -1.09
CA ALA A 211 7.70 -7.02 -1.62
C ALA A 211 7.95 -8.41 -2.23
N PRO A 212 8.80 -8.57 -3.28
CA PRO A 212 9.10 -9.89 -3.83
C PRO A 212 9.85 -10.81 -2.86
N ILE A 213 10.73 -10.28 -2.01
CA ILE A 213 11.50 -11.09 -1.06
C ILE A 213 10.59 -11.71 -0.01
N VAL A 214 9.75 -10.92 0.66
CA VAL A 214 8.86 -11.41 1.73
C VAL A 214 7.81 -12.36 1.17
N THR A 215 7.18 -12.02 0.04
CA THR A 215 6.19 -12.88 -0.60
C THR A 215 6.82 -14.20 -1.06
N GLY A 216 8.03 -14.17 -1.63
CA GLY A 216 8.79 -15.37 -2.01
C GLY A 216 9.18 -16.25 -0.82
N LEU A 217 9.69 -15.65 0.26
CA LEU A 217 10.02 -16.36 1.51
C LEU A 217 8.77 -17.00 2.13
N HIS A 218 7.65 -16.30 2.13
CA HIS A 218 6.39 -16.84 2.61
C HIS A 218 5.91 -18.01 1.73
N ALA A 219 5.95 -17.85 0.40
CA ALA A 219 5.54 -18.90 -0.54
C ALA A 219 6.39 -20.16 -0.42
N LEU A 220 7.71 -20.03 -0.21
CA LEU A 220 8.60 -21.18 0.07
C LEU A 220 8.16 -21.97 1.31
N ALA A 221 7.69 -21.27 2.35
CA ALA A 221 7.24 -21.90 3.59
C ALA A 221 5.83 -22.51 3.47
N SER A 222 4.93 -21.90 2.68
CA SER A 222 3.50 -22.24 2.70
C SER A 222 2.98 -22.97 1.46
N GLN A 223 3.68 -22.93 0.32
CA GLN A 223 3.17 -23.46 -0.95
C GLN A 223 3.90 -24.75 -1.40
N PRO A 224 3.19 -25.88 -1.58
CA PRO A 224 3.81 -27.18 -1.92
C PRO A 224 4.61 -27.18 -3.23
N PHE A 225 4.20 -26.36 -4.22
CA PHE A 225 4.88 -26.29 -5.52
C PHE A 225 6.22 -25.55 -5.47
N TRP A 226 6.43 -24.69 -4.47
CA TRP A 226 7.72 -24.01 -4.24
C TRP A 226 8.70 -24.87 -3.43
N GLN A 227 8.19 -25.76 -2.58
CA GLN A 227 9.02 -26.71 -1.83
C GLN A 227 9.64 -27.80 -2.73
N THR A 228 9.03 -28.03 -3.90
CA THR A 228 9.43 -29.03 -4.89
C THR A 228 10.05 -28.42 -6.15
N ALA A 229 10.17 -27.10 -6.21
CA ALA A 229 10.82 -26.41 -7.32
C ALA A 229 12.33 -26.73 -7.32
N ASP A 230 12.71 -27.75 -8.09
CA ASP A 230 14.11 -27.97 -8.49
C ASP A 230 14.56 -26.75 -9.31
N PHE A 231 15.12 -25.75 -8.62
CA PHE A 231 15.70 -24.54 -9.22
C PHE A 231 16.82 -24.83 -10.24
N ALA A 232 17.20 -26.09 -10.42
CA ALA A 232 18.27 -26.54 -11.32
C ALA A 232 17.82 -26.85 -12.76
N ASN A 233 16.52 -27.03 -13.06
CA ASN A 233 16.08 -27.56 -14.37
C ASN A 233 15.13 -26.65 -15.16
N SER A 234 14.97 -25.38 -14.77
CA SER A 234 14.00 -24.46 -15.40
C SER A 234 14.67 -23.28 -16.14
N PHE A 235 15.78 -23.54 -16.84
CA PHE A 235 16.36 -22.64 -17.85
C PHE A 235 16.82 -23.44 -19.06
#